data_AF-A0AAU1Z5G7-F1
#
_entry.id   AF-A0AAU1Z5G7-F1
#
_cell.length_a   1.000
_cell.length_b   1.000
_cell.length_c   1.000
_cell.angle_alpha   90.00
_cell.angle_beta   90.00
_cell.angle_gamma   90.00
#
_symmetry.space_group_name_H-M   'P 1'
#
loop_
_entity.id
_entity.type
_entity.pdbx_description
1 polymer ?
#
loop_
_entity_poly.entity_id
_entity_poly.type
_entity_poly.pdbx_seq_one_letter_code
_entity_poly.pdbx_strand_id
1 'polypeptide(L)' 'MLGVDDSALYGDTYGTLLVDATTRLPLTLWEGRDAEQFSMWLREHPSVEVACRDGSLTYRQGIAGGAPDAVQVSDRFHL' A
#
# COMPACT_ATOMS: atom_id res chain seq x y z
N MET A 1 -7.85 -8.33 1.62
CA MET A 1 -7.44 -7.09 2.33
C MET A 1 -6.03 -6.78 1.88
N LEU A 2 -5.77 -5.57 1.41
CA LEU A 2 -4.44 -5.15 0.99
C LEU A 2 -3.69 -4.61 2.20
N GLY A 3 -2.42 -4.99 2.37
CA GLY A 3 -1.47 -4.29 3.22
C GLY A 3 -0.48 -3.52 2.35
N VAL A 4 -0.17 -2.29 2.75
CA VAL A 4 0.88 -1.47 2.13
C VAL A 4 1.76 -0.87 3.22
N ASP A 5 3.07 -0.98 3.04
CA ASP A 5 4.05 -0.44 3.98
C ASP A 5 5.36 -0.10 3.24
N ASP A 6 6.18 0.69 3.91
CA ASP A 6 7.57 0.92 3.53
C ASP A 6 8.42 -0.31 3.86
N SER A 7 9.17 -0.78 2.87
CA SER A 7 10.14 -1.85 3.01
C SER A 7 11.54 -1.31 2.78
N ALA A 8 12.44 -1.52 3.74
CA ALA A 8 13.86 -1.23 3.54
C ALA A 8 14.44 -2.24 2.53
N LEU A 9 15.03 -1.73 1.44
CA LEU A 9 15.62 -2.56 0.39
C LEU A 9 17.11 -2.76 0.65
N TYR A 10 17.89 -1.69 0.53
CA TYR A 10 19.32 -1.69 0.83
C TYR A 10 19.77 -0.28 1.22
N GLY A 11 20.68 -0.16 2.20
CA GLY A 11 21.17 1.13 2.66
C GLY A 11 20.04 2.05 3.13
N ASP A 12 19.97 3.24 2.53
CA ASP A 12 18.93 4.26 2.73
C ASP A 12 17.81 4.20 1.67
N THR A 13 17.79 3.15 0.84
CA THR A 13 16.78 2.95 -0.20
C THR A 13 15.59 2.17 0.34
N TYR A 14 14.40 2.74 0.18
CA TYR A 14 13.12 2.15 0.59
C TYR A 14 12.24 1.88 -0.63
N GLY A 15 11.33 0.92 -0.49
CA GLY A 15 10.34 0.56 -1.49
C GLY A 15 8.95 0.40 -0.90
N THR A 16 7.94 0.38 -1.76
CA THR A 16 6.56 0.09 -1.40
C THR A 16 6.31 -1.40 -1.53
N LEU A 17 6.01 -2.06 -0.42
CA LEU A 17 5.62 -3.47 -0.40
C LEU A 17 4.10 -3.58 -0.33
N LEU A 18 3.52 -4.33 -1.27
CA LEU A 18 2.12 -4.71 -1.23
C LEU A 18 1.99 -6.18 -0.83
N VAL A 19 1.10 -6.45 0.12
CA VAL A 19 0.79 -7.80 0.59
C VAL A 19 -0.70 -8.07 0.52
N ASP A 20 -1.08 -9.28 0.15
CA ASP A 20 -2.43 -9.75 0.45
C ASP A 20 -2.44 -10.21 1.91
N ALA A 21 -3.08 -9.44 2.77
CA ALA A 21 -3.15 -9.71 4.20
C ALA A 21 -3.96 -10.99 4.52
N THR A 22 -4.78 -11.47 3.58
CA THR A 22 -5.53 -12.72 3.73
C THR A 22 -4.62 -13.94 3.56
N THR A 23 -3.88 -13.99 2.44
CA THR A 23 -2.97 -15.10 2.12
C THR A 23 -1.60 -14.96 2.78
N ARG A 24 -1.27 -13.76 3.27
CA ARG A 24 0.03 -13.36 3.82
C ARG A 24 1.18 -13.50 2.82
N LEU A 25 0.88 -13.33 1.55
CA LEU A 25 1.87 -13.39 0.47
C LEU A 25 2.14 -11.98 -0.09
N PRO A 26 3.40 -11.68 -0.43
CA PRO A 26 3.72 -10.49 -1.21
C PRO A 26 3.00 -10.53 -2.56
N LEU A 27 2.39 -9.41 -2.93
CA LEU A 27 1.82 -9.21 -4.26
C LEU A 27 2.85 -8.59 -5.19
N THR A 28 3.55 -7.56 -4.71
CA THR A 28 4.57 -6.86 -5.48
C THR A 28 5.40 -5.96 -4.58
N LEU A 29 6.56 -5.55 -5.08
CA LEU A 29 7.51 -4.65 -4.45
C LEU A 29 8.12 -3.77 -5.54
N TRP A 30 8.15 -2.47 -5.31
CA TRP A 30 8.88 -1.54 -6.16
C TRP A 30 9.64 -0.52 -5.31
N GLU A 31 10.70 0.04 -5.87
CA GLU A 31 11.49 1.08 -5.21
C GLU A 31 10.74 2.40 -5.13
N GLY A 32 10.90 3.10 -4.02
CA GLY A 32 10.29 4.41 -3.76
C GLY A 32 8.87 4.36 -3.22
N ARG A 33 8.35 5.57 -2.98
CA ARG A 33 7.01 5.87 -2.51
C ARG A 33 6.37 6.86 -3.47
N ASP A 34 5.53 6.38 -4.37
CA ASP A 34 4.85 7.22 -5.34
C ASP A 34 3.33 6.97 -5.27
N ALA A 35 2.58 8.04 -4.99
CA ALA A 35 1.13 7.96 -4.83
C ALA A 35 0.42 7.66 -6.14
N GLU A 36 0.94 8.13 -7.28
CA GLU A 36 0.31 7.89 -8.57
C GLU A 36 0.57 6.45 -9.05
N GLN A 37 1.80 5.94 -8.88
CA GLN A 37 2.12 4.54 -9.14
C GLN A 37 1.23 3.60 -8.33
N PHE A 38 1.06 3.90 -7.04
CA PHE A 38 0.17 3.10 -6.20
C PHE A 38 -1.31 3.24 -6.61
N SER A 39 -1.75 4.45 -6.97
CA SER A 39 -3.11 4.69 -7.48
C SER A 39 -3.38 3.88 -8.74
N MET A 40 -2.44 3.90 -9.70
CA MET A 40 -2.53 3.13 -10.94
C MET A 40 -2.64 1.63 -10.65
N TRP A 41 -1.80 1.11 -9.76
CA TRP A 41 -1.88 -0.30 -9.34
C TRP A 41 -3.26 -0.63 -8.75
N LEU A 42 -3.81 0.23 -7.90
CA LEU A 42 -5.15 0.02 -7.31
C LEU A 42 -6.28 0.04 -8.35
N ARG A 43 -6.20 0.89 -9.38
CA ARG A 43 -7.19 0.92 -10.48
C ARG A 43 -7.20 -0.38 -11.28
N GLU A 44 -6.04 -1.04 -11.39
CA GLU A 44 -5.90 -2.36 -12.02
C GLU A 44 -6.38 -3.51 -11.11
N HIS A 45 -6.54 -3.26 -9.81
CA HIS A 45 -6.96 -4.22 -8.79
C HIS A 45 -8.23 -3.76 -8.06
N PRO A 46 -9.38 -3.66 -8.76
CA PRO A 46 -10.61 -3.08 -8.19
C PRO A 46 -11.26 -3.92 -7.08
N SER A 47 -10.77 -5.13 -6.81
CA SER A 47 -11.23 -5.99 -5.71
C SER A 47 -10.68 -5.59 -4.33
N VAL A 48 -9.85 -4.54 -4.25
CA VAL A 48 -9.34 -4.03 -2.97
C VAL A 48 -10.43 -3.21 -2.27
N GLU A 49 -11.12 -3.84 -1.32
CA GLU A 49 -12.16 -3.20 -0.50
C GLU A 49 -11.61 -2.60 0.82
N VAL A 50 -10.49 -3.10 1.31
CA VAL A 50 -9.86 -2.67 2.57
C VAL A 50 -8.36 -2.57 2.37
N ALA A 51 -7.79 -1.43 2.73
CA ALA A 51 -6.36 -1.15 2.69
C ALA A 51 -5.83 -0.84 4.11
N CYS A 52 -5.01 -1.75 4.64
CA CYS A 52 -4.21 -1.57 5.83
C CYS A 52 -2.94 -0.82 5.46
N ARG A 53 -2.66 0.31 6.10
CA ARG A 53 -1.47 1.10 5.82
C ARG A 53 -0.85 1.70 7.07
N ASP A 54 0.42 2.06 6.96
CA ASP A 54 1.14 2.87 7.93
C ASP A 54 0.61 4.32 7.98
N GLY A 55 1.33 5.19 8.71
CA GLY A 55 1.01 6.61 8.82
C GLY A 55 1.17 7.43 7.53
N SER A 56 1.77 6.87 6.47
CA SER A 56 2.19 7.59 5.26
C SER A 56 1.08 8.42 4.61
N LEU A 57 1.36 9.70 4.37
CA LEU A 57 0.49 10.57 3.57
C LEU A 57 0.43 10.09 2.11
N THR A 58 1.53 9.58 1.58
CA THR A 58 1.64 9.09 0.21
C THR A 58 0.71 7.91 -0.04
N TYR A 59 0.68 6.91 0.85
CA TYR A 59 -0.21 5.75 0.68
C TYR A 59 -1.68 6.12 0.87
N ARG A 60 -1.99 7.02 1.81
CA ARG A 60 -3.35 7.58 1.94
C ARG A 60 -3.83 8.25 0.65
N GLN A 61 -2.97 9.06 0.03
CA GLN A 61 -3.26 9.73 -1.25
C GLN A 61 -3.43 8.70 -2.37
N GLY A 62 -2.54 7.70 -2.45
CA GLY A 62 -2.63 6.63 -3.44
C GLY A 62 -3.94 5.85 -3.36
N ILE A 63 -4.36 5.49 -2.14
CA ILE A 63 -5.65 4.82 -1.92
C ILE A 63 -6.81 5.72 -2.34
N ALA A 64 -6.81 6.99 -1.93
CA ALA A 64 -7.87 7.92 -2.28
C ALA A 64 -7.99 8.15 -3.82
N GLY A 65 -6.87 8.08 -4.55
CA GLY A 65 -6.84 8.27 -6.01
C GLY A 65 -7.09 7.01 -6.83
N GLY A 66 -6.78 5.82 -6.29
CA GLY A 66 -6.87 4.55 -7.01
C GLY A 66 -8.02 3.64 -6.59
N ALA A 67 -8.45 3.71 -5.34
CA ALA A 67 -9.55 2.95 -4.77
C ALA A 67 -10.31 3.80 -3.73
N PRO A 68 -11.03 4.87 -4.16
CA PRO A 68 -11.66 5.83 -3.27
C PRO A 68 -12.70 5.21 -2.33
N ASP A 69 -13.32 4.10 -2.73
CA ASP A 69 -14.31 3.38 -1.93
C ASP A 69 -13.68 2.38 -0.95
N ALA A 70 -12.36 2.17 -1.00
CA ALA A 70 -11.67 1.25 -0.08
C ALA A 70 -11.58 1.84 1.33
N VAL A 71 -11.92 1.03 2.33
CA VAL A 71 -11.78 1.39 3.73
C VAL A 71 -10.30 1.43 4.10
N GLN A 72 -9.83 2.58 4.57
CA GLN A 72 -8.47 2.73 5.09
C GLN A 72 -8.40 2.41 6.57
N VAL A 73 -7.52 1.47 6.92
CA VAL A 73 -7.27 1.05 8.30
C VAL A 73 -5.81 1.32 8.63
N SER A 74 -5.54 1.96 9.77
CA SER A 74 -4.17 2.06 10.28
C SER A 74 -3.70 0.69 10.72
N ASP A 75 -2.53 0.26 10.26
CA ASP A 75 -1.91 -0.96 10.79
C ASP A 75 -1.57 -0.79 12.28
N ARG A 76 -1.46 -1.91 13.00
CA ARG A 76 -1.22 -1.92 14.45
C ARG A 76 0.24 -1.74 14.85
N PHE A 77 1.18 -1.88 13.91
CA PHE A 77 2.61 -1.73 14.19
C PHE A 77 3.01 -0.27 14.32
N HIS A 78 2.24 0.63 13.70
CA HIS A 78 2.49 2.07 13.67
C HIS A 78 1.51 2.92 14.53
N LEU A 79 0.76 2.30 15.45
CA LEU A 79 -0.13 3.01 16.40
C LEU A 79 0.60 3.53 17.65
#